data_AF-A0A2V3HP93-F1
#
_entry.id   AF-A0A2V3HP93-F1
#
_cell.length_a   1.000
_cell.length_b   1.000
_cell.length_c   1.000
_cell.angle_alpha   90.00
_cell.angle_beta   90.00
_cell.angle_gamma   90.00
#
_symmetry.space_group_name_H-M   'P 1'
#
loop_
_entity.id
_entity.type
_entity.pdbx_description
1 polymer ?
#
loop_
_entity_poly.entity_id
_entity_poly.type
_entity_poly.pdbx_seq_one_letter_code
_entity_poly.pdbx_strand_id
1 'polypeptide(L)'
;MGVIEELPESVAEVARQRLLLVVSDGDGGLDRLLTAAGRGVPFAVHAHGDNEQEWRTLLTAFADSASPPPLILTHQTSTTLRGADNPGGFTDGDRAACLLAALGCARADIRLLGFQSDVVGRWSGDTDGQIKLKKLKWMDEVLDILFKGR
;
A
#
# COMPACT_ATOMS: atom_id res chain seq x y z
N MET A 1 5.42 2.06 -4.17
CA MET A 1 6.67 1.75 -4.92
C MET A 1 7.30 2.97 -5.60
N GLY A 2 6.53 3.97 -6.05
CA GLY A 2 7.05 5.12 -6.80
C GLY A 2 8.19 5.90 -6.12
N VAL A 3 8.14 6.11 -4.80
CA VAL A 3 9.20 6.82 -4.04
C VAL A 3 10.58 6.17 -4.19
N ILE A 4 10.66 4.84 -4.32
CA ILE A 4 11.93 4.14 -4.48
C ILE A 4 12.62 4.52 -5.80
N GLU A 5 11.84 4.86 -6.84
CA GLU A 5 12.38 5.26 -8.15
C GLU A 5 12.87 6.71 -8.17
N GLU A 6 12.57 7.50 -7.14
CA GLU A 6 13.07 8.87 -7.00
C GLU A 6 14.45 8.92 -6.33
N LEU A 7 14.87 7.79 -5.74
CA LEU A 7 16.16 7.67 -5.09
C LEU A 7 17.29 7.53 -6.14
N PRO A 8 18.52 7.96 -5.82
CA PRO A 8 19.69 7.63 -6.65
C PRO A 8 19.75 6.14 -6.94
N GLU A 9 20.16 5.74 -8.14
CA GLU A 9 20.03 4.35 -8.62
C GLU A 9 20.66 3.31 -7.68
N SER A 10 21.83 3.62 -7.12
CA SER A 10 22.50 2.76 -6.14
C SER A 10 21.70 2.57 -4.84
N VAL A 11 20.97 3.60 -4.41
CA VAL A 11 20.09 3.54 -3.23
C VAL A 11 18.77 2.83 -3.58
N ALA A 12 18.21 3.11 -4.75
CA ALA A 12 17.00 2.47 -5.24
C ALA A 12 17.18 0.96 -5.38
N GLU A 13 18.33 0.49 -5.86
CA GLU A 13 18.65 -0.93 -5.97
C GLU A 13 18.64 -1.61 -4.60
N VAL A 14 19.36 -1.04 -3.62
CA VAL A 14 19.40 -1.56 -2.25
C VAL A 14 18.00 -1.55 -1.61
N ALA A 15 17.23 -0.48 -1.81
CA ALA A 15 15.86 -0.38 -1.30
C ALA A 15 14.95 -1.47 -1.89
N ARG A 16 15.03 -1.73 -3.21
CA ARG A 16 14.25 -2.82 -3.84
C ARG A 16 14.66 -4.20 -3.36
N GLN A 17 15.95 -4.43 -3.07
CA GLN A 17 16.42 -5.71 -2.52
C GLN A 17 15.93 -5.93 -1.07
N ARG A 18 15.67 -4.85 -0.33
CA ARG A 18 15.18 -4.89 1.05
C ARG A 18 13.67 -4.73 1.18
N LEU A 19 12.94 -4.75 0.06
CA LEU A 19 11.48 -4.64 0.07
C LEU A 19 10.86 -5.91 0.66
N LEU A 20 10.17 -5.78 1.80
CA LEU A 20 9.61 -6.91 2.55
C LEU A 20 8.15 -7.19 2.26
N LEU A 21 7.38 -6.16 1.89
CA LEU A 21 5.94 -6.26 1.67
C LEU A 21 5.51 -5.11 0.76
N VAL A 22 4.62 -5.41 -0.19
CA VAL A 22 3.86 -4.40 -0.92
C VAL A 22 2.45 -4.35 -0.37
N VAL A 23 2.00 -3.18 0.08
CA VAL A 23 0.58 -2.92 0.35
C VAL A 23 0.03 -2.21 -0.86
N SER A 24 -1.01 -2.77 -1.48
CA SER A 24 -1.60 -2.18 -2.67
C SER A 24 -3.06 -2.52 -2.82
N ASP A 25 -3.83 -1.57 -3.29
CA ASP A 25 -5.18 -1.78 -3.79
C ASP A 25 -5.21 -2.31 -5.24
N GLY A 26 -4.05 -2.44 -5.89
CA GLY A 26 -3.89 -2.88 -7.27
C GLY A 26 -3.79 -1.77 -8.31
N ASP A 27 -3.89 -0.50 -7.93
CA ASP A 27 -3.92 0.65 -8.86
C ASP A 27 -2.53 1.24 -9.22
N GLY A 28 -1.43 0.71 -8.66
CA GLY A 28 -0.08 1.26 -8.77
C GLY A 28 0.73 0.96 -10.04
N GLY A 29 0.09 0.50 -11.12
CA GLY A 29 0.71 0.09 -12.37
C GLY A 29 1.20 -1.37 -12.38
N LEU A 30 0.57 -2.20 -13.22
CA LEU A 30 0.73 -3.66 -13.23
C LEU A 30 2.19 -4.12 -13.33
N ASP A 31 2.97 -3.57 -14.28
CA ASP A 31 4.37 -3.99 -14.50
C ASP A 31 5.24 -3.84 -13.24
N ARG A 32 4.99 -2.80 -12.44
CA ARG A 32 5.73 -2.54 -11.20
C ARG A 32 5.38 -3.57 -10.13
N LEU A 33 4.10 -3.88 -10.00
CA LEU A 33 3.60 -4.89 -9.07
C LEU A 33 4.11 -6.28 -9.47
N LEU A 34 4.09 -6.62 -10.77
CA LEU A 34 4.64 -7.88 -11.28
C LEU A 34 6.16 -7.99 -11.08
N THR A 35 6.90 -6.89 -11.21
CA THR A 35 8.35 -6.87 -10.93
C THR A 35 8.65 -7.20 -9.46
N ALA A 36 7.87 -6.67 -8.52
CA ALA A 36 8.01 -7.01 -7.11
C ALA A 36 7.56 -8.46 -6.82
N ALA A 37 6.46 -8.90 -7.43
CA ALA A 37 5.95 -10.26 -7.30
C ALA A 37 6.96 -11.31 -7.82
N GLY A 38 7.60 -11.06 -8.97
CA GLY A 38 8.63 -11.94 -9.53
C GLY A 38 9.88 -12.08 -8.67
N ARG A 39 10.06 -11.22 -7.65
CA ARG A 39 11.12 -11.34 -6.64
C ARG A 39 10.67 -12.11 -5.38
N GLY A 40 9.44 -12.63 -5.37
CA GLY A 40 8.85 -13.33 -4.24
C GLY A 40 8.42 -12.42 -3.09
N VAL A 41 8.32 -11.11 -3.32
CA VAL A 41 7.86 -10.15 -2.30
C VAL A 41 6.38 -10.42 -1.99
N PRO A 42 5.98 -10.61 -0.73
CA PRO A 42 4.57 -10.73 -0.34
C PRO A 42 3.76 -9.48 -0.64
N PHE A 43 2.45 -9.66 -0.81
CA PHE A 43 1.50 -8.57 -1.03
C PHE A 43 0.38 -8.59 0.02
N ALA A 44 0.16 -7.44 0.67
CA ALA A 44 -1.06 -7.18 1.41
C ALA A 44 -2.04 -6.42 0.50
N VAL A 45 -3.04 -7.13 -0.01
CA VAL A 45 -3.98 -6.59 -0.99
C VAL A 45 -5.30 -6.20 -0.36
N HIS A 46 -5.96 -5.20 -0.93
CA HIS A 46 -7.31 -4.80 -0.56
C HIS A 46 -8.07 -4.26 -1.77
N ALA A 47 -9.37 -4.48 -1.82
CA ALA A 47 -10.20 -3.93 -2.88
C ALA A 47 -10.83 -2.60 -2.42
N HIS A 48 -10.90 -1.63 -3.33
CA HIS A 48 -11.80 -0.50 -3.25
C HIS A 48 -13.05 -0.77 -4.12
N GLY A 49 -14.13 -0.03 -3.87
CA GLY A 49 -15.39 -0.25 -4.60
C GLY A 49 -15.32 0.11 -6.09
N ASP A 50 -14.30 0.85 -6.51
CA ASP A 50 -14.10 1.40 -7.84
C ASP A 50 -12.94 0.77 -8.63
N ASN A 51 -12.18 -0.17 -8.04
CA ASN A 51 -10.96 -0.73 -8.64
C ASN A 51 -11.06 -2.22 -9.02
N GLU A 52 -12.28 -2.74 -9.23
CA GLU A 52 -12.53 -4.16 -9.48
C GLU A 52 -11.74 -4.70 -10.68
N GLN A 53 -11.62 -3.92 -11.76
CA GLN A 53 -10.94 -4.36 -12.98
C GLN A 53 -9.43 -4.49 -12.77
N GLU A 54 -8.81 -3.51 -12.12
CA GLU A 54 -7.40 -3.51 -11.74
C GLU A 54 -7.11 -4.69 -10.82
N TRP A 55 -8.00 -4.95 -9.85
CA TRP A 55 -7.91 -6.08 -8.93
C TRP A 55 -7.92 -7.42 -9.67
N ARG A 56 -8.91 -7.63 -10.54
CA ARG A 56 -9.03 -8.84 -11.35
C ARG A 56 -7.80 -9.05 -12.22
N THR A 57 -7.32 -7.98 -12.85
CA THR A 57 -6.15 -8.02 -13.73
C THR A 57 -4.89 -8.42 -12.96
N LEU A 58 -4.64 -7.78 -11.81
CA LEU A 58 -3.50 -8.10 -10.94
C LEU A 58 -3.55 -9.55 -10.44
N LEU A 59 -4.69 -10.00 -9.91
CA LEU A 59 -4.82 -11.35 -9.36
C LEU A 59 -4.73 -12.42 -10.44
N THR A 60 -5.27 -12.17 -11.64
CA THR A 60 -5.11 -13.08 -12.78
C THR A 60 -3.64 -13.20 -13.15
N ALA A 61 -2.92 -12.08 -13.26
CA ALA A 61 -1.50 -12.09 -13.59
C ALA A 61 -0.65 -12.79 -12.50
N PHE A 62 -1.03 -12.67 -11.22
CA PHE A 62 -0.40 -13.44 -10.15
C PHE A 62 -0.69 -14.93 -10.28
N ALA A 63 -1.94 -15.33 -10.55
CA ALA A 63 -2.33 -16.72 -10.70
C ALA A 63 -1.64 -17.40 -11.90
N ASP A 64 -1.43 -16.66 -12.98
CA ASP A 64 -0.74 -17.15 -14.18
C ASP A 64 0.80 -17.18 -14.02
N SER A 65 1.35 -16.56 -12.97
CA SER A 65 2.78 -16.61 -12.67
C SER A 65 3.20 -18.01 -12.25
N ALA A 66 4.35 -18.48 -12.76
CA ALA A 66 4.95 -19.75 -12.34
C ALA A 66 5.29 -19.79 -10.83
N SER A 67 5.48 -18.61 -10.22
CA SER A 67 5.68 -18.44 -8.78
C SER A 67 4.82 -17.26 -8.31
N PRO A 68 3.56 -17.49 -7.90
CA PRO A 68 2.71 -16.44 -7.37
C PRO A 68 3.26 -15.92 -6.04
N PRO A 69 3.19 -14.59 -5.78
CA PRO A 69 3.63 -14.05 -4.51
C PRO A 69 2.68 -14.48 -3.37
N PRO A 70 3.16 -14.59 -2.13
CA PRO A 70 2.29 -14.77 -0.98
C PRO A 70 1.30 -13.60 -0.84
N LEU A 71 0.03 -13.90 -0.60
CA LEU A 71 -1.03 -12.90 -0.44
C LEU A 71 -1.55 -12.85 0.99
N ILE A 72 -1.69 -11.63 1.51
CA ILE A 72 -2.39 -11.29 2.74
C ILE A 72 -3.60 -10.46 2.33
N LEU A 73 -4.80 -10.94 2.60
CA LEU A 73 -6.02 -10.20 2.29
C LEU A 73 -6.32 -9.22 3.42
N THR A 74 -6.51 -7.95 3.09
CA THR A 74 -6.92 -6.92 4.04
C THR A 74 -8.19 -6.21 3.58
N HIS A 75 -8.94 -5.62 4.51
CA HIS A 75 -10.19 -4.92 4.20
C HIS A 75 -10.41 -3.70 5.11
N GLN A 76 -11.41 -2.88 4.80
CA GLN A 76 -11.78 -1.65 5.55
C GLN A 76 -13.22 -1.68 6.09
N THR A 77 -13.88 -2.82 6.00
CA THR A 77 -15.26 -2.96 6.50
C THR A 77 -15.29 -3.06 8.03
N SER A 78 -16.41 -2.65 8.62
CA SER A 78 -16.69 -2.81 10.05
C SER A 78 -17.07 -4.24 10.45
N THR A 79 -17.23 -5.13 9.47
CA THR A 79 -17.60 -6.54 9.65
C THR A 79 -16.38 -7.43 9.56
N THR A 80 -16.37 -8.53 10.31
CA THR A 80 -15.36 -9.57 10.16
C THR A 80 -15.54 -10.31 8.84
N LEU A 81 -14.48 -10.40 8.05
CA LEU A 81 -14.44 -11.19 6.83
C LEU A 81 -13.58 -12.43 7.04
N ARG A 82 -14.09 -13.60 6.69
CA ARG A 82 -13.32 -14.85 6.83
C ARG A 82 -12.14 -14.83 5.86
N GLY A 83 -10.92 -14.91 6.39
CA GLY A 83 -9.69 -14.98 5.59
C GLY A 83 -9.15 -13.62 5.13
N ALA A 84 -9.67 -12.52 5.66
CA ALA A 84 -9.11 -11.18 5.47
C ALA A 84 -9.16 -10.42 6.80
N ASP A 85 -8.11 -9.63 7.08
CA ASP A 85 -7.99 -8.87 8.33
C ASP A 85 -8.13 -7.36 8.08
N ASN A 86 -8.66 -6.62 9.05
CA ASN A 86 -8.68 -5.16 9.01
C ASN A 86 -7.63 -4.60 9.99
N PRO A 87 -6.42 -4.25 9.52
CA PRO A 87 -5.39 -3.65 10.36
C PRO A 87 -5.67 -2.17 10.69
N GLY A 88 -6.66 -1.55 10.03
CA GLY A 88 -6.81 -0.09 9.91
C GLY A 88 -6.19 0.43 8.61
N GLY A 89 -6.13 1.76 8.46
CA GLY A 89 -5.65 2.40 7.23
C GLY A 89 -6.77 2.76 6.25
N PHE A 90 -6.64 3.92 5.62
CA PHE A 90 -7.52 4.41 4.58
C PHE A 90 -6.95 4.20 3.16
N THR A 91 -5.64 4.41 2.98
CA THR A 91 -4.87 4.29 1.74
C THR A 91 -3.83 3.15 1.84
N ASP A 92 -3.08 2.89 0.76
CA ASP A 92 -1.94 1.95 0.80
C ASP A 92 -0.92 2.29 1.89
N GLY A 93 -0.58 3.58 2.01
CA GLY A 93 0.55 4.04 2.83
C GLY A 93 0.29 3.95 4.33
N ASP A 94 -0.82 4.51 4.80
CA ASP A 94 -1.22 4.44 6.22
C ASP A 94 -1.66 3.03 6.62
N ARG A 95 -2.23 2.24 5.70
CA ARG A 95 -2.45 0.81 5.95
C ARG A 95 -1.16 0.05 6.18
N ALA A 96 -0.09 0.35 5.43
CA ALA A 96 1.22 -0.26 5.68
C ALA A 96 1.72 0.05 7.10
N ALA A 97 1.55 1.30 7.57
CA ALA A 97 1.91 1.68 8.94
C ALA A 97 1.04 0.96 9.99
N CYS A 98 -0.27 0.88 9.77
CA CYS A 98 -1.21 0.15 10.62
C CYS A 98 -0.85 -1.35 10.72
N LEU A 99 -0.52 -1.98 9.60
CA LEU A 99 -0.12 -3.39 9.56
C LEU A 99 1.17 -3.62 10.35
N LEU A 100 2.20 -2.77 10.18
CA LEU A 100 3.43 -2.86 10.97
C LEU A 100 3.16 -2.74 12.46
N ALA A 101 2.32 -1.80 12.87
CA ALA A 101 1.93 -1.63 14.27
C ALA A 101 1.14 -2.84 14.81
N ALA A 102 0.21 -3.41 14.01
CA ALA A 102 -0.55 -4.60 14.37
C ALA A 102 0.35 -5.85 14.52
N LEU A 103 1.44 -5.92 13.76
CA LEU A 103 2.47 -6.94 13.88
C LEU A 103 3.45 -6.70 15.04
N GLY A 104 3.25 -5.64 15.84
CA GLY A 104 4.04 -5.35 17.04
C GLY A 104 5.26 -4.48 16.82
N CYS A 105 5.43 -3.87 15.63
CA CYS A 105 6.47 -2.88 15.42
C CYS A 105 6.25 -1.67 16.34
N ALA A 106 7.30 -1.23 17.05
CA ALA A 106 7.20 -0.05 17.87
C ALA A 106 6.97 1.18 16.97
N ARG A 107 5.96 1.98 17.30
CA ARG A 107 5.61 3.20 16.55
C ARG A 107 6.83 4.13 16.37
N ALA A 108 7.72 4.19 17.35
CA ALA A 108 8.93 5.00 17.31
C ALA A 108 9.97 4.53 16.27
N ASP A 109 9.83 3.32 15.72
CA ASP A 109 10.71 2.75 14.68
C ASP A 109 10.11 2.88 13.27
N ILE A 110 8.83 3.25 13.16
CA ILE A 110 8.18 3.47 11.88
C ILE A 110 8.57 4.85 11.35
N ARG A 111 9.01 4.90 10.08
CA ARG A 111 9.31 6.15 9.37
C ARG A 111 8.48 6.18 8.10
N LEU A 112 7.78 7.29 7.91
CA LEU A 112 6.95 7.56 6.74
C LEU A 112 7.76 8.40 5.76
N LEU A 113 7.99 7.89 4.55
CA LEU A 113 8.75 8.59 3.50
C LEU A 113 7.82 8.94 2.34
N GLY A 114 7.85 10.19 1.88
CA GLY A 114 6.99 10.66 0.79
C GLY A 114 5.52 10.86 1.17
N PHE A 115 5.21 11.01 2.47
CA PHE A 115 3.87 11.30 2.96
C PHE A 115 3.66 12.82 3.07
N GLN A 116 2.68 13.35 2.36
CA GLN A 116 2.18 14.73 2.47
C GLN A 116 0.65 14.67 2.50
N SER A 117 0.01 15.44 3.40
CA SER A 117 -1.45 15.51 3.53
C SER A 117 -2.05 16.76 2.87
N ASP A 118 -1.21 17.73 2.49
CA ASP A 118 -1.56 19.05 1.98
C ASP A 118 -1.36 19.24 0.47
N VAL A 119 -0.58 18.36 -0.17
CA VAL A 119 -0.30 18.42 -1.61
C VAL A 119 -0.62 17.08 -2.28
N VAL A 120 -1.33 17.13 -3.41
CA VAL A 120 -1.55 15.96 -4.26
C VAL A 120 -0.24 15.64 -4.98
N GLY A 121 0.38 14.52 -4.62
CA GLY A 121 1.62 14.07 -5.23
C GLY A 121 1.41 13.58 -6.68
N ARG A 122 2.48 13.54 -7.47
CA ARG A 122 2.46 13.08 -8.87
C ARG A 122 2.01 11.63 -9.07
N TRP A 123 2.03 10.83 -7.99
CA TRP A 123 1.61 9.44 -7.98
C TRP A 123 0.16 9.26 -7.55
N SER A 124 -0.52 10.34 -7.18
CA SER A 124 -1.91 10.32 -6.77
C SER A 124 -2.82 10.40 -8.01
N GLY A 125 -2.91 9.35 -8.84
CA GLY A 125 -3.85 9.09 -9.97
C GLY A 125 -4.40 10.28 -10.80
N ASP A 126 -5.44 10.09 -11.62
CA ASP A 126 -6.09 11.18 -12.42
C ASP A 126 -7.55 11.46 -12.00
N THR A 127 -7.87 11.23 -10.72
CA THR A 127 -9.18 11.51 -10.14
C THR A 127 -9.33 12.97 -9.68
N ASP A 128 -10.58 13.44 -9.60
CA ASP A 128 -11.00 14.72 -9.02
C ASP A 128 -10.16 15.12 -7.78
N GLY A 129 -9.46 16.24 -7.89
CA GLY A 129 -8.56 16.76 -6.85
C GLY A 129 -9.24 16.97 -5.50
N GLN A 130 -10.55 17.27 -5.47
CA GLN A 130 -11.27 17.45 -4.21
C GLN A 130 -11.50 16.11 -3.48
N ILE A 131 -11.77 15.04 -4.22
CA ILE A 131 -11.92 13.70 -3.64
C ILE A 131 -10.57 13.23 -3.10
N LYS A 132 -9.48 13.45 -3.83
CA LYS A 132 -8.13 13.10 -3.36
C LYS A 132 -7.73 13.82 -2.08
N LEU A 133 -7.99 15.13 -1.98
CA LEU A 133 -7.73 15.89 -0.75
C LEU A 133 -8.51 15.32 0.45
N LYS A 134 -9.74 14.85 0.24
CA LYS A 134 -10.49 14.14 1.30
C LYS A 134 -9.85 12.80 1.67
N LYS A 135 -9.37 12.03 0.69
CA LYS A 135 -8.62 10.77 0.96
C LYS A 135 -7.35 11.06 1.79
N LEU A 136 -6.62 12.13 1.47
CA LEU A 136 -5.41 12.53 2.20
C LEU A 136 -5.72 12.98 3.64
N LYS A 137 -6.85 13.66 3.88
CA LYS A 137 -7.27 13.99 5.25
C LYS A 137 -7.57 12.74 6.08
N TRP A 138 -8.26 11.76 5.52
CA TRP A 138 -8.50 10.48 6.21
C TRP A 138 -7.20 9.74 6.52
N MET A 139 -6.27 9.71 5.56
CA MET A 139 -4.94 9.15 5.79
C MET A 139 -4.25 9.85 6.97
N ASP A 140 -4.31 11.19 7.03
CA ASP A 140 -3.67 11.96 8.10
C ASP A 140 -4.30 11.69 9.46
N GLU A 141 -5.64 11.66 9.55
CA GLU A 141 -6.38 11.31 10.76
C GLU A 141 -6.01 9.92 11.27
N VAL A 142 -5.93 8.91 10.38
CA VAL A 142 -5.52 7.55 10.75
C VAL A 142 -4.12 7.54 11.32
N LEU A 143 -3.18 8.22 10.68
CA LEU A 143 -1.80 8.27 11.12
C LEU A 143 -1.66 9.03 12.44
N ASP A 144 -2.45 10.08 12.69
CA ASP A 144 -2.45 10.80 13.96
C ASP A 144 -2.97 9.96 15.12
N ILE A 145 -4.03 9.17 14.87
CA ILE A 145 -4.52 8.17 15.82
C ILE A 145 -3.43 7.12 16.08
N LEU A 146 -2.76 6.65 15.02
CA LEU A 146 -1.75 5.61 15.12
C LEU A 146 -0.54 6.06 15.94
N PHE A 147 -0.02 7.27 15.67
CA PHE A 147 1.20 7.79 16.29
C PHE A 147 0.95 8.60 17.58
N LYS A 148 -0.32 8.80 17.98
CA LYS A 148 -0.76 9.64 19.11
C LYS A 148 -0.23 11.07 19.02
N GLY A 149 -0.85 11.86 18.14
CA GLY A 149 -0.61 13.30 18.04
C GLY A 149 0.76 13.62 17.45
N ARG A 150 0.87 13.41 16.13
CA ARG A 150 1.99 13.95 15.35
C ARG A 150 2.05 15.49 15.43
#